data_AF-A0AAD7SB23-F1
#
_entry.id   AF-A0AAD7SB23-F1
#
_cell.length_a   1.000
_cell.length_b   1.000
_cell.length_c   1.000
_cell.angle_alpha   90.00
_cell.angle_beta   90.00
_cell.angle_gamma   90.00
#
_symmetry.space_group_name_H-M   'P 1'
#
loop_
_entity.id
_entity.type
_entity.pdbx_description
1 polymer ?
#
loop_
_entity_poly.entity_id
_entity_poly.type
_entity_poly.pdbx_seq_one_letter_code
_entity_poly.pdbx_strand_id
1 'polypeptide(L)'
;MLHVLLSWQGELFPVQALIDSGSDANLICPTLVRRMGVPVSRLATPLQTKTLMGTPLAKIQEITQPLDLLVSGNHRERLAFYLMESPLAPVVLGGPWLATHNLSIDWTTGNIQEWSAFCQKSCLHSATTPGDPRSMAKERPVDLSLMPPEYHDLGQAFKTNGQTERYNQELGKGLRCLAEQTPTTWSRSLPWVEYAHNS
;
A
#
# COMPACT_ATOMS: atom_id res chain seq x y z
N MET A 1 4.77 -1.49 -13.80
CA MET A 1 3.48 -1.40 -13.07
C MET A 1 3.73 -1.71 -11.62
N LEU A 2 2.99 -1.10 -10.71
CA LEU A 2 3.15 -1.24 -9.27
C LEU A 2 1.95 -2.02 -8.70
N HIS A 3 2.21 -2.98 -7.82
CA HIS A 3 1.14 -3.65 -7.08
C HIS A 3 0.67 -2.75 -5.94
N VAL A 4 -0.62 -2.47 -5.90
CA VAL A 4 -1.24 -1.64 -4.87
C VAL A 4 -2.49 -2.31 -4.32
N LEU A 5 -2.87 -1.94 -3.10
CA LEU A 5 -4.12 -2.33 -2.47
C LEU A 5 -5.00 -1.09 -2.35
N LEU A 6 -6.18 -1.13 -2.96
CA LEU A 6 -7.22 -0.13 -2.70
C LEU A 6 -8.14 -0.65 -1.62
N SER A 7 -8.56 0.24 -0.72
CA SER A 7 -9.49 -0.07 0.37
C SER A 7 -10.68 0.87 0.35
N TRP A 8 -11.88 0.29 0.44
CA TRP A 8 -13.14 1.03 0.56
C TRP A 8 -14.06 0.29 1.54
N GLN A 9 -14.56 1.01 2.55
CA GLN A 9 -15.43 0.45 3.60
C GLN A 9 -14.88 -0.81 4.29
N GLY A 10 -13.55 -0.94 4.35
CA GLY A 10 -12.85 -2.09 4.96
C GLY A 10 -12.64 -3.27 4.02
N GLU A 11 -13.18 -3.25 2.81
CA GLU A 11 -12.88 -4.25 1.78
C GLU A 11 -11.60 -3.88 1.02
N LEU A 12 -10.77 -4.90 0.75
CA LEU A 12 -9.47 -4.75 0.10
C LEU A 12 -9.50 -5.27 -1.34
N PHE A 13 -8.95 -4.48 -2.26
CA PHE A 13 -8.91 -4.77 -3.69
C PHE A 13 -7.46 -4.68 -4.20
N PRO A 14 -6.78 -5.83 -4.34
CA PRO A 14 -5.46 -5.89 -4.97
C PRO A 14 -5.57 -5.56 -6.46
N VAL A 15 -4.77 -4.60 -6.92
CA VAL A 15 -4.76 -4.16 -8.32
C VAL A 15 -3.34 -3.82 -8.78
N GLN A 16 -3.07 -4.00 -10.08
CA GLN A 16 -1.88 -3.44 -10.70
C GLN A 16 -2.17 -2.01 -11.15
N ALA A 17 -1.37 -1.07 -10.66
CA ALA A 17 -1.38 0.32 -11.07
C ALA A 17 -0.30 0.57 -12.12
N LEU A 18 -0.65 1.28 -13.18
CA LEU A 18 0.33 1.86 -14.10
C LEU A 18 0.91 3.12 -13.47
N ILE A 19 2.24 3.24 -13.52
CA ILE A 19 2.93 4.49 -13.19
C ILE A 19 3.11 5.24 -14.50
N ASP A 20 2.54 6.45 -14.60
CA ASP A 20 2.53 7.22 -15.85
C ASP A 20 2.81 8.70 -15.57
N SER A 21 4.08 9.10 -15.72
CA SER A 21 4.47 10.52 -15.59
C SER A 21 3.89 11.42 -16.68
N GLY A 22 3.39 10.85 -17.77
CA GLY A 22 2.72 11.60 -18.85
C GLY A 22 1.23 11.85 -18.60
N SER A 23 0.65 11.26 -17.56
CA SER A 23 -0.75 11.50 -17.18
C SER A 23 -0.87 12.71 -16.26
N ASP A 24 -1.69 13.69 -16.64
CA ASP A 24 -1.99 14.87 -15.81
C ASP A 24 -2.87 14.55 -14.58
N ALA A 25 -3.32 13.29 -14.44
CA ALA A 25 -4.26 12.89 -13.41
C ALA A 25 -4.03 11.46 -12.90
N ASN A 26 -4.55 11.17 -11.71
CA ASN A 26 -4.69 9.82 -11.19
C ASN A 26 -6.03 9.24 -11.67
N LEU A 27 -6.00 8.10 -12.34
CA LEU A 27 -7.15 7.53 -13.04
C LEU A 27 -7.53 6.17 -12.48
N ILE A 28 -8.81 5.84 -12.56
CA ILE A 28 -9.35 4.51 -12.21
C ILE A 28 -10.41 4.08 -13.21
N CYS A 29 -10.41 2.79 -13.56
CA CYS A 29 -11.38 2.22 -14.47
C CYS A 29 -12.80 2.19 -13.86
N PRO A 30 -13.84 2.68 -14.56
CA PRO A 30 -15.22 2.68 -14.07
C PRO A 30 -15.74 1.29 -13.66
N THR A 31 -15.31 0.23 -14.35
CA THR A 31 -15.69 -1.15 -14.02
C THR A 31 -15.18 -1.58 -12.65
N LEU A 32 -13.95 -1.19 -12.29
CA LEU A 32 -13.37 -1.43 -10.97
C LEU A 32 -14.13 -0.65 -9.89
N VAL A 33 -14.41 0.64 -10.12
CA VAL A 33 -15.18 1.50 -9.20
C VAL A 33 -16.55 0.90 -8.88
N ARG A 34 -17.27 0.43 -9.92
CA ARG A 34 -18.57 -0.24 -9.75
C ARG A 34 -18.45 -1.52 -8.92
N ARG A 35 -17.42 -2.34 -9.19
CA ARG A 35 -17.17 -3.57 -8.44
C ARG A 35 -16.88 -3.30 -6.96
N MET A 36 -16.17 -2.21 -6.66
CA MET A 36 -15.85 -1.79 -5.29
C MET A 36 -17.02 -1.09 -4.57
N GLY A 37 -18.11 -0.76 -5.28
CA GLY A 37 -19.23 -0.02 -4.69
C GLY A 37 -18.88 1.40 -4.24
N VAL A 38 -17.88 2.02 -4.87
CA VAL A 38 -17.41 3.36 -4.49
C VAL A 38 -18.32 4.44 -5.08
N PRO A 39 -18.88 5.36 -4.26
CA PRO A 39 -19.65 6.48 -4.77
C PRO A 39 -18.80 7.41 -5.63
N VAL A 40 -19.42 7.94 -6.69
CA VAL A 40 -18.81 8.90 -7.61
C VAL A 40 -19.54 10.22 -7.58
N SER A 41 -18.82 11.31 -7.83
CA SER A 41 -19.35 12.66 -7.94
C SER A 41 -19.03 13.24 -9.30
N ARG A 42 -19.96 14.02 -9.86
CA ARG A 42 -19.69 14.75 -11.10
C ARG A 42 -18.84 15.97 -10.82
N LEU A 43 -17.91 16.25 -11.73
CA LEU A 43 -17.10 17.46 -11.70
C LEU A 43 -17.95 18.65 -12.12
N ALA A 44 -17.80 19.77 -11.41
CA ALA A 44 -18.43 21.04 -11.79
C ALA A 44 -17.96 21.50 -13.18
N THR A 45 -16.66 21.33 -13.45
CA THR A 45 -16.05 21.56 -14.75
C THR A 45 -15.39 20.27 -15.24
N PRO A 46 -15.88 19.67 -16.33
CA PRO A 46 -15.25 18.50 -16.92
C PRO A 46 -13.80 18.73 -17.34
N LEU A 47 -12.96 17.73 -17.12
CA LEU A 47 -11.58 17.75 -17.61
C LEU A 47 -11.54 17.22 -19.04
N GLN A 48 -10.75 17.87 -19.88
CA GLN A 48 -10.54 17.46 -21.26
C GLN A 48 -9.11 16.95 -21.43
N THR A 49 -8.99 15.65 -21.66
CA THR A 49 -7.70 15.03 -21.98
C THR A 49 -7.34 15.38 -23.43
N LYS A 50 -6.04 15.52 -23.68
CA LYS A 50 -5.50 15.87 -24.99
C LYS A 50 -4.46 14.84 -25.40
N THR A 51 -4.31 14.63 -26.69
CA THR A 51 -3.14 13.91 -27.24
C THR A 51 -1.90 14.79 -27.15
N LEU A 52 -0.73 14.22 -27.44
CA LEU A 52 0.53 14.97 -27.57
C LEU A 52 0.45 16.10 -28.61
N MET A 53 -0.46 15.99 -29.58
CA MET A 53 -0.70 17.02 -30.61
C MET A 53 -1.73 18.07 -30.16
N GLY A 54 -2.16 18.04 -28.90
CA GLY A 54 -3.15 18.97 -28.33
C GLY A 54 -4.59 18.68 -28.74
N THR A 55 -4.84 17.64 -29.52
CA THR A 55 -6.20 17.27 -29.96
C THR A 55 -6.99 16.64 -28.82
N PRO A 56 -8.27 17.00 -28.60
CA PRO A 56 -9.06 16.40 -27.53
C PRO A 56 -9.24 14.89 -27.72
N LEU A 57 -8.97 14.10 -26.68
CA LEU A 57 -9.05 12.64 -26.72
C LEU A 57 -10.31 12.12 -26.01
N ALA A 58 -10.49 12.50 -24.75
CA ALA A 58 -11.60 12.06 -23.91
C ALA A 58 -12.00 13.14 -22.91
N LYS A 59 -13.27 13.13 -22.52
CA LYS A 59 -13.84 14.03 -21.51
C LYS A 59 -14.07 13.28 -20.21
N ILE A 60 -13.35 13.66 -19.17
CA ILE A 60 -13.50 13.12 -17.82
C ILE A 60 -14.50 14.00 -17.08
N GLN A 61 -15.52 13.38 -16.49
CA GLN A 61 -16.63 14.09 -15.85
C GLN A 61 -16.91 13.63 -14.42
N GLU A 62 -16.25 12.57 -13.98
CA GLU A 62 -16.54 11.89 -12.73
C GLU A 62 -15.26 11.64 -11.95
N ILE A 63 -15.38 11.71 -10.63
CA ILE A 63 -14.33 11.44 -9.66
C ILE A 63 -14.89 10.57 -8.54
N THR A 64 -14.09 9.66 -8.01
CA THR A 64 -14.49 8.86 -6.85
C THR A 64 -14.52 9.72 -5.58
N GLN A 65 -15.26 9.27 -4.57
CA GLN A 65 -14.91 9.61 -3.20
C GLN A 65 -13.48 9.14 -2.86
N PRO A 66 -12.77 9.77 -1.91
CA PRO A 66 -11.40 9.37 -1.57
C PRO A 66 -11.32 7.92 -1.09
N LEU A 67 -10.44 7.14 -1.69
CA LEU A 67 -10.15 5.75 -1.37
C LEU A 67 -8.88 5.66 -0.53
N ASP A 68 -8.78 4.67 0.34
CA ASP A 68 -7.50 4.34 0.97
C ASP A 68 -6.63 3.60 -0.06
N LEU A 69 -5.43 4.12 -0.31
CA LEU A 69 -4.41 3.50 -1.17
C LEU A 69 -3.27 3.01 -0.28
N LEU A 70 -2.89 1.75 -0.46
CA LEU A 70 -1.72 1.16 0.17
C LEU A 70 -0.72 0.70 -0.90
N VAL A 71 0.52 1.14 -0.76
CA VAL A 71 1.61 0.87 -1.69
C VAL A 71 2.78 0.27 -0.91
N SER A 72 3.36 -0.81 -1.42
CA SER A 72 4.53 -1.48 -0.82
C SER A 72 4.40 -1.81 0.68
N GLY A 73 3.17 -2.02 1.19
CA GLY A 73 2.89 -2.52 2.53
C GLY A 73 2.81 -1.47 3.66
N ASN A 74 3.53 -0.35 3.57
CA ASN A 74 3.59 0.65 4.65
C ASN A 74 3.25 2.08 4.21
N HIS A 75 3.26 2.37 2.90
CA HIS A 75 2.82 3.68 2.39
C HIS A 75 1.31 3.70 2.23
N ARG A 76 0.63 4.46 3.09
CA ARG A 76 -0.83 4.63 3.09
C ARG A 76 -1.22 6.09 2.90
N GLU A 77 -2.18 6.34 2.02
CA GLU A 77 -2.78 7.66 1.83
C GLU A 77 -4.25 7.55 1.44
N ARG A 78 -4.98 8.67 1.47
CA ARG A 78 -6.30 8.78 0.86
C ARG A 78 -6.24 9.55 -0.44
N LEU A 79 -6.73 8.95 -1.51
CA LEU A 79 -6.68 9.52 -2.85
C LEU A 79 -8.01 9.37 -3.57
N ALA A 80 -8.46 10.43 -4.22
CA ALA A 80 -9.58 10.38 -5.15
C ALA A 80 -9.07 10.21 -6.58
N PHE A 81 -9.78 9.43 -7.38
CA PHE A 81 -9.39 9.09 -8.74
C PHE A 81 -10.44 9.55 -9.75
N TYR A 82 -9.97 10.03 -10.88
CA TYR A 82 -10.85 10.36 -12.00
C TYR A 82 -11.22 9.11 -12.79
N LEU A 83 -12.47 9.04 -13.23
CA LEU A 83 -12.96 7.88 -13.98
C LEU A 83 -12.58 8.00 -15.45
N MET A 84 -11.79 7.04 -15.93
CA MET A 84 -11.42 6.92 -17.34
C MET A 84 -11.11 5.45 -17.66
N GLU A 85 -11.53 5.00 -18.84
CA GLU A 85 -11.15 3.68 -19.34
C GLU A 85 -9.66 3.66 -19.71
N SER A 86 -8.93 2.66 -19.24
CA SER A 86 -7.53 2.42 -19.59
C SER A 86 -7.36 0.96 -20.02
N PRO A 87 -6.86 0.71 -21.24
CA PRO A 87 -6.65 -0.66 -21.70
C PRO A 87 -5.46 -1.36 -21.04
N LEU A 88 -4.55 -0.58 -20.41
CA LEU A 88 -3.29 -1.10 -19.90
C LEU A 88 -3.35 -1.49 -18.42
N ALA A 89 -4.12 -0.76 -17.62
CA ALA A 89 -4.22 -1.02 -16.18
C ALA A 89 -5.51 -0.44 -15.59
N PRO A 90 -6.09 -1.10 -14.57
CA PRO A 90 -7.30 -0.61 -13.92
C PRO A 90 -7.10 0.68 -13.11
N VAL A 91 -5.86 1.01 -12.75
CA VAL A 91 -5.47 2.22 -12.02
C VAL A 91 -4.26 2.84 -12.71
N VAL A 92 -4.22 4.17 -12.79
CA VAL A 92 -3.05 4.94 -13.22
C VAL A 92 -2.69 5.93 -12.13
N LEU A 93 -1.44 5.86 -11.64
CA LEU A 93 -0.85 6.86 -10.76
C LEU A 93 -0.04 7.83 -11.64
N GLY A 94 -0.59 9.03 -11.80
CA GLY A 94 -0.11 10.03 -12.74
C GLY A 94 0.89 11.01 -12.15
N GLY A 95 1.20 12.05 -12.92
CA GLY A 95 2.04 13.18 -12.55
C GLY A 95 1.73 13.77 -11.17
N PRO A 96 0.46 14.01 -10.79
CA PRO A 96 0.15 14.56 -9.47
C PRO A 96 0.62 13.67 -8.30
N TRP A 97 0.43 12.36 -8.40
CA TRP A 97 0.89 11.42 -7.37
C TRP A 97 2.42 11.34 -7.36
N LEU A 98 3.03 11.24 -8.54
CA LEU A 98 4.49 11.17 -8.67
C LEU A 98 5.20 12.43 -8.17
N ALA A 99 4.67 13.61 -8.48
CA ALA A 99 5.23 14.89 -8.03
C ALA A 99 5.11 15.06 -6.51
N THR A 100 4.03 14.57 -5.90
CA THR A 100 3.84 14.62 -4.45
C THR A 100 4.84 13.74 -3.73
N HIS A 101 5.06 12.52 -4.24
CA HIS A 101 5.83 11.50 -3.54
C HIS A 101 7.30 11.46 -3.94
N ASN A 102 7.65 12.03 -5.10
CA ASN A 102 9.02 12.18 -5.62
C ASN A 102 9.89 10.93 -5.42
N LEU A 103 9.41 9.81 -5.96
CA LEU A 103 9.97 8.49 -5.71
C LEU A 103 11.24 8.24 -6.51
N SER A 104 12.17 7.49 -5.91
CA SER A 104 13.23 6.83 -6.65
C SER A 104 12.75 5.45 -7.06
N ILE A 105 12.70 5.18 -8.37
CA ILE A 105 12.28 3.88 -8.93
C ILE A 105 13.48 3.27 -9.62
N ASP A 106 13.81 2.02 -9.28
CA ASP A 106 14.69 1.22 -10.11
C ASP A 106 13.87 0.68 -11.28
N TRP A 107 14.08 1.30 -12.44
CA TRP A 107 13.36 0.97 -13.66
C TRP A 107 13.69 -0.43 -14.21
N THR A 108 14.80 -1.03 -13.80
CA THR A 108 15.20 -2.38 -14.21
C THR A 108 14.34 -3.43 -13.51
N THR A 109 14.08 -3.22 -12.22
CA THR A 109 13.30 -4.15 -11.38
C THR A 109 11.83 -3.77 -11.25
N GLY A 110 11.49 -2.50 -11.47
CA GLY A 110 10.16 -1.93 -11.27
C GLY A 110 9.85 -1.60 -9.82
N ASN A 111 10.86 -1.55 -8.94
CA ASN A 111 10.70 -1.39 -7.51
C ASN A 111 10.95 0.05 -7.06
N ILE A 112 10.22 0.48 -6.03
CA ILE A 112 10.50 1.73 -5.33
C ILE A 112 11.72 1.50 -4.45
N GLN A 113 12.79 2.24 -4.73
CA GLN A 113 14.06 2.19 -4.01
C GLN A 113 14.02 3.04 -2.74
N GLU A 114 13.37 4.21 -2.79
CA GLU A 114 13.32 5.13 -1.68
C GLU A 114 12.05 5.99 -1.68
N TRP A 115 11.48 6.18 -0.49
CA TRP A 115 10.39 7.09 -0.21
C TRP A 115 10.92 8.47 0.17
N SER A 116 10.30 9.54 -0.32
CA SER A 116 10.74 10.91 0.00
C SER A 116 10.58 11.25 1.49
N ALA A 117 11.29 12.29 1.94
CA ALA A 117 11.17 12.81 3.31
C ALA A 117 9.73 13.25 3.67
N PHE A 118 8.92 13.61 2.68
CA PHE A 118 7.49 13.83 2.86
C PHE A 118 6.77 12.53 3.22
N CYS A 119 6.98 11.47 2.42
CA CYS A 119 6.37 10.16 2.65
C CYS A 119 6.74 9.60 4.02
N GLN A 120 8.00 9.73 4.45
CA GLN A 120 8.46 9.30 5.76
C GLN A 120 7.69 9.90 6.93
N LYS A 121 7.15 11.11 6.77
CA LYS A 121 6.41 11.83 7.82
C LYS A 121 4.90 11.70 7.70
N SER A 122 4.40 11.51 6.48
CA SER A 122 2.98 11.72 6.18
C SER A 122 2.28 10.51 5.57
N CYS A 123 3.02 9.56 5.00
CA CYS A 123 2.44 8.43 4.26
C CYS A 123 2.88 7.09 4.83
N LEU A 124 4.12 6.97 5.30
CA LEU A 124 4.62 5.77 5.94
C LEU A 124 4.00 5.62 7.32
N HIS A 125 3.15 4.62 7.45
CA HIS A 125 2.58 4.21 8.72
C HIS A 125 3.29 2.93 9.15
N SER A 126 3.52 2.76 10.46
CA SER A 126 3.84 1.44 11.00
C SER A 126 2.78 0.47 10.52
N ALA A 127 3.18 -0.75 10.14
CA ALA A 127 2.27 -1.77 9.63
C ALA A 127 1.28 -2.20 10.73
N THR A 128 0.20 -1.43 10.92
CA THR A 128 -0.87 -1.75 11.85
C THR A 128 -1.93 -2.54 11.10
N THR A 129 -2.06 -3.83 11.42
CA THR A 129 -3.12 -4.68 10.88
C THR A 129 -4.50 -4.10 11.26
N PRO A 130 -5.44 -3.91 10.31
CA PRO A 130 -6.79 -3.48 10.65
C PRO A 130 -7.51 -4.60 11.39
N GLY A 131 -7.66 -4.48 12.72
CA GLY A 131 -8.51 -5.41 13.47
C GLY A 131 -8.23 -5.67 14.95
N ASP A 132 -7.30 -4.98 15.63
CA ASP A 132 -7.05 -5.26 17.06
C ASP A 132 -7.63 -4.19 18.01
N PRO A 133 -8.71 -4.48 18.76
CA PRO A 133 -9.25 -3.58 19.78
C PRO A 133 -8.33 -3.39 20.99
N ARG A 134 -7.16 -4.05 21.05
CA ARG A 134 -6.26 -4.04 22.23
C ARG A 134 -5.18 -2.97 22.24
N SER A 135 -5.26 -1.95 21.38
CA SER A 135 -4.34 -0.80 21.44
C SER A 135 -4.39 -0.01 22.78
N MET A 136 -5.24 -0.39 23.74
CA MET A 136 -5.28 0.14 25.11
C MET A 136 -5.09 -0.92 26.22
N ALA A 137 -4.54 -2.10 25.94
CA ALA A 137 -4.25 -3.07 27.00
C ALA A 137 -2.96 -2.70 27.76
N LYS A 138 -3.08 -2.35 29.05
CA LYS A 138 -1.97 -2.14 29.99
C LYS A 138 -0.92 -3.25 29.87
N GLU A 139 0.35 -2.85 29.78
CA GLU A 139 1.52 -3.72 29.79
C GLU A 139 1.51 -4.67 31.00
N ARG A 140 1.72 -5.96 30.76
CA ARG A 140 1.95 -6.94 31.84
C ARG A 140 3.43 -6.85 32.27
N PRO A 141 3.72 -6.91 33.58
CA PRO A 141 5.11 -6.89 34.06
C PRO A 141 5.89 -8.11 33.56
N VAL A 142 7.15 -7.87 33.19
CA VAL A 142 8.08 -8.88 32.65
C VAL A 142 8.51 -9.83 33.77
N ASP A 143 8.39 -11.13 33.52
CA ASP A 143 8.90 -12.16 34.42
C ASP A 143 10.40 -12.40 34.15
N LEU A 144 11.24 -11.90 35.05
CA LEU A 144 12.71 -11.96 34.97
C LEU A 144 13.28 -13.28 35.53
N SER A 145 12.44 -14.22 35.97
CA SER A 145 12.89 -15.47 36.60
C SER A 145 13.67 -16.41 35.67
N LEU A 146 13.51 -16.25 34.36
CA LEU A 146 14.19 -17.04 33.33
C LEU A 146 15.50 -16.40 32.83
N MET A 147 15.85 -15.21 33.31
CA MET A 147 17.06 -14.50 32.88
C MET A 147 18.19 -14.65 33.90
N PRO A 148 19.44 -14.92 33.45
CA PRO A 148 20.59 -14.87 34.34
C PRO A 148 20.72 -13.47 35.00
N PRO A 149 21.18 -13.38 36.26
CA PRO A 149 21.21 -12.12 37.02
C PRO A 149 21.99 -11.00 36.34
N GLU A 150 23.03 -11.37 35.58
CA GLU A 150 23.90 -10.45 34.84
C GLU A 150 23.18 -9.72 33.68
N TYR A 151 21.98 -10.15 33.30
CA TYR A 151 21.16 -9.53 32.24
C TYR A 151 19.89 -8.86 32.78
N HIS A 152 19.70 -8.81 34.11
CA HIS A 152 18.49 -8.19 34.70
C HIS A 152 18.41 -6.68 34.44
N ASP A 153 19.56 -6.01 34.27
CA ASP A 153 19.64 -4.60 33.84
C ASP A 153 19.13 -4.39 32.40
N LEU A 154 19.26 -5.40 31.55
CA LEU A 154 18.68 -5.45 30.21
C LEU A 154 17.20 -5.85 30.20
N GLY A 155 16.56 -6.06 31.36
CA GLY A 155 15.15 -6.46 31.45
C GLY A 155 14.18 -5.52 30.70
N GLN A 156 14.56 -4.25 30.50
CA GLN A 156 13.82 -3.32 29.66
C GLN A 156 13.98 -3.59 28.15
N ALA A 157 15.13 -4.10 27.70
CA ALA A 157 15.36 -4.52 26.31
C ALA A 157 14.61 -5.82 25.96
N PHE A 158 14.38 -6.69 26.96
CA PHE A 158 13.54 -7.89 26.83
C PHE A 158 12.04 -7.62 27.03
N LYS A 159 11.62 -6.35 27.20
CA LYS A 159 10.22 -5.93 27.00
C LYS A 159 9.87 -6.00 25.52
N THR A 160 9.86 -7.20 24.97
CA THR A 160 9.10 -7.45 23.75
C THR A 160 7.67 -7.66 24.21
N ASN A 161 6.75 -6.85 23.73
CA ASN A 161 5.30 -7.02 23.91
C ASN A 161 4.74 -8.28 23.19
N GLY A 162 5.62 -9.28 22.94
CA GLY A 162 5.37 -10.45 22.12
C GLY A 162 5.14 -10.12 20.64
N GLN A 163 5.42 -8.90 20.18
CA GLN A 163 5.22 -8.51 18.78
C GLN A 163 6.07 -9.36 17.84
N THR A 164 7.35 -9.60 18.16
CA THR A 164 8.24 -10.39 17.31
C THR A 164 7.73 -11.83 17.15
N GLU A 165 7.30 -12.46 18.24
CA GLU A 165 6.81 -13.85 18.22
C GLU A 165 5.46 -13.96 17.51
N ARG A 166 4.55 -13.00 17.73
CA ARG A 166 3.26 -12.95 17.02
C ARG A 166 3.45 -12.64 15.53
N TYR A 167 4.36 -11.74 15.21
CA TYR A 167 4.72 -11.41 13.84
C TYR A 167 5.35 -12.61 13.12
N ASN A 168 6.24 -13.35 13.78
CA ASN A 168 6.82 -14.57 13.23
C ASN A 168 5.77 -15.67 13.02
N GLN A 169 4.76 -15.77 13.87
CA GLN A 169 3.64 -16.69 13.67
C GLN A 169 2.75 -16.28 12.48
N GLU A 170 2.47 -14.99 12.29
CA GLU A 170 1.67 -14.50 11.17
C GLU A 170 2.44 -14.57 9.83
N LEU A 171 3.74 -14.28 9.83
CA LEU A 171 4.62 -14.58 8.69
C LEU A 171 4.55 -16.06 8.32
N GLY A 172 4.63 -16.95 9.31
CA GLY A 172 4.51 -18.39 9.10
C GLY A 172 3.18 -18.79 8.45
N LYS A 173 2.08 -18.11 8.80
CA LYS A 173 0.76 -18.33 8.19
C LYS A 173 0.69 -17.80 6.75
N GLY A 174 1.22 -16.59 6.51
CA GLY A 174 1.26 -16.00 5.17
C GLY A 174 2.10 -16.82 4.19
N LEU A 175 3.29 -17.26 4.63
CA LEU A 175 4.17 -18.14 3.87
C LEU A 175 3.50 -19.50 3.60
N ARG A 176 2.77 -20.06 4.56
CA ARG A 176 2.01 -21.30 4.38
C ARG A 176 0.91 -21.15 3.34
N CYS A 177 0.17 -20.05 3.37
CA CYS A 177 -0.87 -19.74 2.39
C CYS A 177 -0.30 -19.55 0.97
N LEU A 178 0.83 -18.84 0.84
CA LEU A 178 1.52 -18.66 -0.45
C LEU A 178 2.08 -19.98 -0.99
N ALA A 179 2.62 -20.84 -0.12
CA ALA A 179 3.06 -22.18 -0.45
C ALA A 179 1.89 -23.11 -0.83
N GLU A 180 0.71 -22.94 -0.25
CA GLU A 180 -0.50 -23.68 -0.63
C GLU A 180 -1.06 -23.23 -1.99
N GLN A 181 -1.02 -21.92 -2.29
CA GLN A 181 -1.52 -21.38 -3.56
C GLN A 181 -0.55 -21.57 -4.72
N THR A 182 0.76 -21.57 -4.46
CA THR A 182 1.82 -21.70 -5.48
C THR A 182 2.96 -22.63 -5.05
N PRO A 183 2.69 -23.94 -4.89
CA PRO A 183 3.61 -24.89 -4.23
C PRO A 183 4.98 -25.02 -4.89
N THR A 184 5.08 -24.75 -6.18
CA THR A 184 6.31 -24.92 -6.97
C THR A 184 7.11 -23.62 -7.15
N THR A 185 6.57 -22.46 -6.77
CA THR A 185 7.20 -21.15 -7.05
C THR A 185 7.20 -20.17 -5.87
N TRP A 186 6.69 -20.55 -4.71
CA TRP A 186 6.62 -19.70 -3.50
C TRP A 186 7.97 -19.07 -3.11
N SER A 187 9.09 -19.75 -3.37
CA SER A 187 10.44 -19.26 -3.07
C SER A 187 10.82 -18.00 -3.86
N ARG A 188 10.15 -17.71 -4.99
CA ARG A 188 10.34 -16.47 -5.76
C ARG A 188 9.75 -15.24 -5.08
N SER A 189 8.87 -15.44 -4.10
CA SER A 189 8.23 -14.38 -3.32
C SER A 189 8.95 -14.09 -2.00
N LEU A 190 9.94 -14.90 -1.62
CA LEU A 190 10.73 -14.71 -0.40
C LEU A 190 11.46 -13.37 -0.33
N PRO A 191 12.11 -12.87 -1.40
CA PRO A 191 12.77 -11.56 -1.35
C PRO A 191 11.80 -10.40 -1.07
N TRP A 192 10.53 -10.56 -1.46
CA TRP A 192 9.48 -9.56 -1.22
C TRP A 192 8.96 -9.60 0.22
N VAL A 193 8.83 -10.79 0.80
CA VAL A 193 8.50 -10.96 2.22
C VAL A 193 9.62 -10.43 3.11
N GLU A 194 10.87 -10.67 2.72
CA GLU A 194 12.06 -10.17 3.42
C GLU A 194 12.20 -8.64 3.29
N TYR A 195 11.96 -8.07 2.11
CA TYR A 195 11.96 -6.62 1.91
C TYR A 195 10.85 -5.91 2.69
N ALA A 196 9.62 -6.46 2.69
CA ALA A 196 8.51 -5.93 3.48
C ALA A 196 8.72 -6.08 5.00
N HIS A 197 9.64 -6.95 5.43
CA HIS A 197 9.96 -7.19 6.83
C HIS A 197 11.07 -6.26 7.36
N ASN A 198 12.05 -5.94 6.52
CA ASN A 198 13.24 -5.16 6.91
C ASN A 198 13.14 -3.64 6.63
N SER A 199 11.96 -3.16 6.20
CA SER A 199 11.71 -1.75 5.81
C SER A 199 10.63 -1.07 6.64
#